data_AF-A0A2V7P070-F1
#
_entry.id   AF-A0A2V7P070-F1
#
_cell.length_a   1.000
_cell.length_b   1.000
_cell.length_c   1.000
_cell.angle_alpha   90.00
_cell.angle_beta   90.00
_cell.angle_gamma   90.00
#
_symmetry.space_group_name_H-M   'P 1'
#
loop_
_entity.id
_entity.type
_entity.pdbx_description
1 polymer ?
#
loop_
_entity_poly.entity_id
_entity_poly.type
_entity_poly.pdbx_seq_one_letter_code
_entity_poly.pdbx_strand_id
1 'polypeptide(L)'
;FILETFSDVDELHEGLRAVRSLSDLPVIAQMTIGDDGLTHYGTAPEIFTKQLAEWGADVIGVNCSVGPAGVLEAVEKMVKVTDRPISAVPNAGLPKDVGDRKIYLASPEYMASYARRMIEAGARIVGGCCGTTPEHIKKIRDYVASVVPRHQPVVVSREVVAAPAGVAAVPLAQRSRFGTKLARRELVTSVEIVPPKGVDPAPMFAQCRALKAAGVDAVNVPDGPRAQSRMGALLSSVIIEREVGIETVTHYSCRDRNLLGMLSDVLGASAAGLRNILIITGDPPKMGPYPDATAVFDIDAIGLTNLVYRLNHGLDPGGNPIGKPTQFAIGVGVNPAATDLDRELSRFAWKVDAGADFAVTQPVFDIAQLESFLKRVEQFHIPIVAGIWPLLSLRNAEFLANEVPGVSVPDTVLARMRKASDGGKDSALAEGVKIAREMFALVKRDVQGIQVSAPFGKVEVALEVFK
;
A
#
# COMPACT_ATOMS: atom_id res chain seq x y z
N PHE A 1 29.38 17.75 -8.14
CA PHE A 1 29.14 18.88 -9.06
C PHE A 1 27.82 18.67 -9.78
N ILE A 2 27.15 19.76 -10.14
CA ILE A 2 25.95 19.72 -10.97
C ILE A 2 26.24 20.59 -12.19
N LEU A 3 26.20 19.99 -13.37
CA LEU A 3 26.25 20.66 -14.66
C LEU A 3 24.82 20.68 -15.19
N GLU A 4 24.15 21.82 -15.09
CA GLU A 4 22.71 21.92 -15.39
C GLU A 4 22.40 22.78 -16.61
N THR A 5 21.31 22.42 -17.29
CA THR A 5 20.68 23.21 -18.37
C THR A 5 21.55 23.38 -19.61
N PHE A 6 22.31 22.35 -19.98
CA PHE A 6 23.07 22.36 -21.25
C PHE A 6 22.16 22.04 -22.43
N SER A 7 22.24 22.86 -23.47
CA SER A 7 21.52 22.65 -24.73
C SER A 7 22.34 21.91 -25.78
N ASP A 8 23.67 21.94 -25.64
CA ASP A 8 24.64 21.23 -26.47
C ASP A 8 25.33 20.13 -25.66
N VAL A 9 25.36 18.93 -26.23
CA VAL A 9 25.96 17.74 -25.61
C VAL A 9 27.48 17.85 -25.59
N ASP A 10 28.08 18.48 -26.61
CA ASP A 10 29.53 18.62 -26.70
C ASP A 10 30.06 19.64 -25.68
N GLU A 11 29.33 20.73 -25.42
CA GLU A 11 29.66 21.66 -24.34
C GLU A 11 29.58 20.99 -22.97
N LEU A 12 28.57 20.14 -22.75
CA LEU A 12 28.44 19.38 -21.51
C LEU A 12 29.58 18.38 -21.33
N HIS A 13 30.07 17.78 -22.43
CA HIS A 13 31.23 16.89 -22.39
C HIS A 13 32.49 17.61 -21.94
N GLU A 14 32.79 18.78 -22.50
CA GLU A 14 33.94 19.57 -22.08
C GLU A 14 33.81 20.02 -20.62
N GLY A 15 32.60 20.39 -20.18
CA GLY A 15 32.30 20.65 -18.77
C GLY A 15 32.59 19.46 -17.86
N LEU A 16 32.16 18.25 -18.28
CA LEU A 16 32.41 17.01 -17.55
C LEU A 16 33.92 16.70 -17.47
N ARG A 17 34.65 16.83 -18.58
CA ARG A 17 36.12 16.63 -18.62
C ARG A 17 36.85 17.62 -17.72
N ALA A 18 36.45 18.88 -17.74
CA ALA A 18 37.04 19.91 -16.88
C ALA A 18 36.86 19.56 -15.40
N VAL A 19 35.65 19.19 -14.97
CA VAL A 19 35.40 18.75 -13.59
C VAL A 19 36.24 17.53 -13.23
N ARG A 20 36.28 16.51 -14.10
CA ARG A 20 37.04 15.28 -13.88
C ARG A 20 38.55 15.50 -13.80
N SER A 21 39.07 16.51 -14.51
CA SER A 21 40.50 16.85 -14.41
C SER A 21 40.90 17.45 -13.06
N LEU A 22 39.92 17.92 -12.27
CA LEU A 22 40.14 18.63 -11.01
C LEU A 22 39.59 17.90 -9.79
N SER A 23 38.63 16.97 -9.97
CA SER A 23 37.95 16.33 -8.84
C SER A 23 37.29 15.00 -9.21
N ASP A 24 37.37 14.06 -8.26
CA ASP A 24 36.68 12.76 -8.31
C ASP A 24 35.28 12.78 -7.68
N LEU A 25 34.78 13.93 -7.21
CA LEU A 25 33.44 14.02 -6.62
C LEU A 25 32.35 13.69 -7.67
N PRO A 26 31.18 13.16 -7.25
CA PRO A 26 30.13 12.80 -8.18
C PRO A 26 29.64 13.97 -9.04
N VAL A 27 29.35 13.73 -10.32
CA VAL A 27 28.84 14.71 -11.28
C VAL A 27 27.44 14.33 -11.74
N ILE A 28 26.52 15.26 -11.55
CA ILE A 28 25.18 15.23 -12.15
C ILE A 28 25.25 16.05 -13.43
N ALA A 29 25.07 15.41 -14.58
CA ALA A 29 25.10 16.03 -15.91
C ALA A 29 23.67 16.10 -16.47
N GLN A 30 23.14 17.31 -16.64
CA GLN A 30 21.77 17.53 -17.06
C GLN A 30 21.68 18.33 -18.36
N MET A 31 20.93 17.77 -19.30
CA MET A 31 20.56 18.43 -20.55
C MET A 31 19.24 19.20 -20.40
N THR A 32 18.96 20.12 -21.30
CA THR A 32 17.63 20.70 -21.48
C THR A 32 17.08 20.36 -22.86
N ILE A 33 15.75 20.27 -22.97
CA ILE A 33 15.05 19.91 -24.20
C ILE A 33 13.99 20.95 -24.55
N GLY A 34 13.67 21.07 -25.84
CA GLY A 34 12.59 21.84 -26.40
C GLY A 34 11.26 21.10 -26.38
N ASP A 35 10.21 21.80 -26.81
CA ASP A 35 8.84 21.31 -26.91
C ASP A 35 8.67 20.14 -27.91
N ASP A 36 9.59 20.01 -28.86
CA ASP A 36 9.74 18.86 -29.74
C ASP A 36 10.36 17.62 -29.07
N GLY A 37 10.79 17.75 -27.80
CA GLY A 37 11.41 16.70 -27.01
C GLY A 37 12.88 16.46 -27.34
N LEU A 38 13.52 17.33 -28.12
CA LEU A 38 14.93 17.26 -28.51
C LEU A 38 15.72 18.37 -27.83
N THR A 39 17.05 18.24 -27.76
CA THR A 39 17.90 19.38 -27.38
C THR A 39 17.82 20.48 -28.45
N HIS A 40 18.32 21.69 -28.15
CA HIS A 40 18.29 22.80 -29.12
C HIS A 40 18.95 22.45 -30.47
N TYR A 41 19.95 21.57 -30.45
CA TYR A 41 20.66 21.09 -31.63
C TYR A 41 20.12 19.75 -32.18
N GLY A 42 18.92 19.34 -31.76
CA GLY A 42 18.21 18.18 -32.30
C GLY A 42 18.63 16.83 -31.73
N THR A 43 19.34 16.79 -30.61
CA THR A 43 19.75 15.50 -30.00
C THR A 43 18.63 14.91 -29.16
N ALA A 44 18.31 13.64 -29.39
CA ALA A 44 17.27 12.94 -28.62
C ALA A 44 17.75 12.51 -27.22
N PRO A 45 16.85 12.41 -26.22
CA PRO A 45 17.18 11.95 -24.88
C PRO A 45 17.94 10.63 -24.79
N GLU A 46 17.59 9.66 -25.63
CA GLU A 46 18.25 8.36 -25.69
C GLU A 46 19.71 8.47 -26.15
N ILE A 47 20.00 9.43 -27.01
CA ILE A 47 21.33 9.63 -27.60
C ILE A 47 22.25 10.29 -26.57
N PHE A 48 21.86 11.46 -26.05
CA PHE A 48 22.70 12.15 -25.06
C PHE A 48 22.86 11.33 -23.77
N THR A 49 21.88 10.50 -23.42
CA THR A 49 21.99 9.65 -22.23
C THR A 49 23.07 8.58 -22.38
N LYS A 50 23.15 7.93 -23.55
CA LYS A 50 24.21 6.96 -23.83
C LYS A 50 25.58 7.62 -23.82
N GLN A 51 25.70 8.77 -24.50
CA GLN A 51 26.95 9.54 -24.56
C GLN A 51 27.44 9.94 -23.16
N LEU A 52 26.56 10.54 -22.33
CA LEU A 52 26.94 10.95 -20.98
C LEU A 52 27.28 9.77 -20.05
N ALA A 53 26.64 8.62 -20.24
CA ALA A 53 27.00 7.41 -19.52
C ALA A 53 28.41 6.93 -19.89
N GLU A 54 28.70 6.87 -21.19
CA GLU A 54 30.01 6.51 -21.75
C GLU A 54 31.12 7.48 -21.29
N TRP A 55 30.82 8.77 -21.21
CA TRP A 55 31.77 9.80 -20.77
C TRP A 55 31.95 9.91 -19.25
N GLY A 56 31.24 9.07 -18.47
CA GLY A 56 31.49 8.94 -17.03
C GLY A 56 30.72 9.91 -16.13
N ALA A 57 29.54 10.39 -16.54
CA ALA A 57 28.63 11.11 -15.66
C ALA A 57 28.00 10.17 -14.61
N ASP A 58 28.10 10.46 -13.31
CA ASP A 58 27.55 9.57 -12.27
C ASP A 58 26.03 9.57 -12.24
N VAL A 59 25.43 10.72 -12.56
CA VAL A 59 23.98 10.90 -12.66
C VAL A 59 23.68 11.66 -13.94
N ILE A 60 22.69 11.22 -14.69
CA ILE A 60 22.28 11.82 -15.96
C ILE A 60 20.89 12.39 -15.79
N GLY A 61 20.60 13.57 -16.33
CA GLY A 61 19.29 14.17 -16.10
C GLY A 61 18.80 15.14 -17.15
N VAL A 62 17.58 15.61 -16.91
CA VAL A 62 16.95 16.68 -17.68
C VAL A 62 16.51 17.80 -16.73
N ASN A 63 16.80 19.03 -17.12
CA ASN A 63 16.56 20.24 -16.35
C ASN A 63 15.82 21.29 -17.20
N CYS A 64 14.78 21.91 -16.61
CA CYS A 64 14.08 23.08 -17.13
C CYS A 64 13.32 22.92 -18.48
N SER A 65 12.98 24.07 -19.06
CA SER A 65 12.36 24.35 -20.37
C SER A 65 10.90 23.93 -20.56
N VAL A 66 10.58 22.64 -20.53
CA VAL A 66 9.30 22.11 -21.03
C VAL A 66 8.28 21.76 -19.94
N GLY A 67 8.58 22.12 -18.69
CA GLY A 67 7.73 21.81 -17.55
C GLY A 67 7.67 20.31 -17.23
N PRO A 68 6.79 19.90 -16.30
CA PRO A 68 6.82 18.55 -15.74
C PRO A 68 6.45 17.44 -16.72
N ALA A 69 5.60 17.72 -17.70
CA ALA A 69 5.15 16.71 -18.67
C ALA A 69 6.26 16.34 -19.66
N GLY A 70 6.89 17.34 -20.31
CA GLY A 70 7.98 17.07 -21.25
C GLY A 70 9.20 16.43 -20.58
N VAL A 71 9.52 16.84 -19.34
CA VAL A 71 10.59 16.19 -18.57
C VAL A 71 10.25 14.72 -18.24
N LEU A 72 8.98 14.39 -17.94
CA LEU A 72 8.58 13.01 -17.70
C LEU A 72 8.75 12.14 -18.96
N GLU A 73 8.31 12.63 -20.12
CA GLU A 73 8.48 11.92 -21.39
C GLU A 73 9.96 11.65 -21.71
N ALA A 74 10.83 12.62 -21.40
CA ALA A 74 12.28 12.43 -21.53
C ALA A 74 12.79 11.35 -20.57
N VAL A 75 12.40 11.40 -19.29
CA VAL A 75 12.79 10.38 -18.29
C VAL A 75 12.39 8.97 -18.75
N GLU A 76 11.18 8.77 -19.25
CA GLU A 76 10.69 7.47 -19.75
C GLU A 76 11.51 6.91 -20.91
N LYS A 77 12.14 7.78 -21.71
CA LYS A 77 13.08 7.40 -22.78
C LYS A 77 14.47 7.08 -22.22
N MET A 78 14.98 7.91 -21.32
CA MET A 78 16.32 7.81 -20.76
C MET A 78 16.53 6.54 -19.91
N VAL A 79 15.56 6.20 -19.06
CA VAL A 79 15.64 5.02 -18.17
C VAL A 79 15.77 3.69 -18.92
N LYS A 80 15.41 3.65 -20.20
CA LYS A 80 15.50 2.44 -21.04
C LYS A 80 16.91 2.20 -21.60
N VAL A 81 17.80 3.18 -21.52
CA VAL A 81 19.10 3.17 -22.21
C VAL A 81 20.30 3.35 -21.30
N THR A 82 20.11 3.38 -19.98
CA THR A 82 21.20 3.48 -19.00
C THR A 82 20.81 2.88 -17.65
N ASP A 83 21.80 2.34 -16.93
CA ASP A 83 21.68 1.92 -15.52
C ASP A 83 22.12 3.04 -14.55
N ARG A 84 22.63 4.17 -15.06
CA ARG A 84 23.02 5.31 -14.23
C ARG A 84 21.77 5.95 -13.60
N PRO A 85 21.84 6.42 -12.34
CA PRO A 85 20.74 7.15 -11.72
C PRO A 85 20.28 8.35 -12.58
N ILE A 86 18.95 8.48 -12.73
CA ILE A 86 18.35 9.59 -13.49
C ILE A 86 17.91 10.73 -12.57
N SER A 87 18.21 11.97 -12.96
CA SER A 87 17.76 13.21 -12.32
C SER A 87 16.73 13.96 -13.18
N ALA A 88 15.63 14.39 -12.58
CA ALA A 88 14.55 15.10 -13.27
C ALA A 88 14.17 16.38 -12.51
N VAL A 89 14.45 17.53 -13.11
CA VAL A 89 14.33 18.85 -12.45
C VAL A 89 13.57 19.84 -13.35
N PRO A 90 12.24 19.68 -13.48
CA PRO A 90 11.42 20.55 -14.33
C PRO A 90 11.24 21.97 -13.77
N ASN A 91 11.00 22.94 -14.65
CA ASN A 91 10.40 24.23 -14.31
C ASN A 91 8.91 24.08 -13.92
N ALA A 92 8.36 25.08 -13.22
CA ALA A 92 6.95 25.16 -12.83
C ALA A 92 6.01 25.50 -14.01
N GLY A 93 6.13 24.74 -15.09
CA GLY A 93 5.40 24.96 -16.34
C GLY A 93 6.05 26.02 -17.23
N LEU A 94 5.46 26.24 -18.41
CA LEU A 94 5.94 27.26 -19.33
C LEU A 94 5.69 28.66 -18.76
N PRO A 95 6.69 29.57 -18.81
CA PRO A 95 6.52 30.93 -18.34
C PRO A 95 5.49 31.66 -19.21
N LYS A 96 4.60 32.42 -18.57
CA LYS A 96 3.76 33.41 -19.25
C LYS A 96 4.28 34.80 -18.97
N ASP A 97 4.39 35.61 -20.02
CA ASP A 97 4.72 37.02 -19.87
C ASP A 97 3.48 37.78 -19.39
N VAL A 98 3.61 38.41 -18.23
CA VAL A 98 2.59 39.30 -17.64
C VAL A 98 3.27 40.63 -17.34
N GLY A 99 3.20 41.56 -18.30
CA GLY A 99 4.03 42.76 -18.29
C GLY A 99 5.52 42.41 -18.42
N ASP A 100 6.37 42.99 -17.58
CA ASP A 100 7.82 42.72 -17.55
C ASP A 100 8.21 41.48 -16.70
N ARG A 101 7.24 40.67 -16.27
CA ARG A 101 7.48 39.52 -15.39
C ARG A 101 7.09 38.21 -16.06
N LYS A 102 7.97 37.22 -15.98
CA LYS A 102 7.67 35.82 -16.31
C LYS A 102 7.00 35.14 -15.13
N ILE A 103 5.75 34.74 -15.27
CA ILE A 103 4.98 34.02 -14.25
C ILE A 103 4.88 32.55 -14.63
N TYR A 104 5.19 31.68 -13.67
CA TYR A 104 5.04 30.24 -13.77
C TYR A 104 3.74 29.82 -13.09
N LEU A 105 2.92 29.03 -13.79
CA LEU A 105 1.55 28.73 -13.36
C LEU A 105 1.34 27.32 -12.84
N ALA A 106 2.34 26.43 -12.92
CA ALA A 106 2.21 25.12 -12.32
C ALA A 106 2.12 25.28 -10.79
N SER A 107 1.11 24.68 -10.18
CA SER A 107 0.98 24.68 -8.74
C SER A 107 1.97 23.72 -8.08
N PRO A 108 2.28 23.91 -6.78
CA PRO A 108 2.99 22.93 -5.96
C PRO A 108 2.45 21.50 -6.08
N GLU A 109 1.13 21.33 -6.09
CA GLU A 109 0.45 20.04 -6.20
C GLU A 109 0.69 19.39 -7.56
N TYR A 110 0.58 20.18 -8.63
CA TYR A 110 0.81 19.70 -9.99
C TYR A 110 2.26 19.22 -10.16
N MET A 111 3.23 20.03 -9.73
CA MET A 111 4.65 19.65 -9.73
C MET A 111 4.90 18.36 -8.95
N ALA A 112 4.30 18.23 -7.76
CA ALA A 112 4.48 17.06 -6.91
C ALA A 112 3.87 15.77 -7.50
N SER A 113 2.73 15.87 -8.19
CA SER A 113 2.12 14.73 -8.88
C SER A 113 3.01 14.18 -10.01
N TYR A 114 3.70 15.05 -10.74
CA TYR A 114 4.64 14.66 -11.80
C TYR A 114 5.95 14.14 -11.23
N ALA A 115 6.45 14.71 -10.14
CA ALA A 115 7.62 14.17 -9.44
C ALA A 115 7.40 12.71 -9.02
N ARG A 116 6.19 12.35 -8.56
CA ARG A 116 5.80 10.96 -8.33
C ARG A 116 5.92 10.12 -9.60
N ARG A 117 5.32 10.57 -10.71
CA ARG A 117 5.34 9.84 -11.99
C ARG A 117 6.76 9.63 -12.50
N MET A 118 7.64 10.63 -12.33
CA MET A 118 9.06 10.52 -12.70
C MET A 118 9.79 9.44 -11.89
N ILE A 119 9.50 9.33 -10.59
CA ILE A 119 10.06 8.26 -9.74
C ILE A 119 9.52 6.89 -10.17
N GLU A 120 8.21 6.78 -10.42
CA GLU A 120 7.60 5.55 -10.92
C GLU A 120 8.19 5.13 -12.27
N ALA A 121 8.52 6.09 -13.14
CA ALA A 121 9.21 5.84 -14.40
C ALA A 121 10.68 5.43 -14.23
N GLY A 122 11.32 5.72 -13.08
CA GLY A 122 12.68 5.28 -12.77
C GLY A 122 13.65 6.38 -12.32
N ALA A 123 13.23 7.65 -12.27
CA ALA A 123 14.07 8.71 -11.74
C ALA A 123 14.45 8.44 -10.27
N ARG A 124 15.68 8.79 -9.90
CA ARG A 124 16.22 8.64 -8.54
C ARG A 124 16.38 9.97 -7.83
N ILE A 125 16.51 11.05 -8.59
CA ILE A 125 16.56 12.42 -8.07
C ILE A 125 15.46 13.23 -8.76
N VAL A 126 14.54 13.80 -7.97
CA VAL A 126 13.50 14.70 -8.47
C VAL A 126 13.57 16.03 -7.75
N GLY A 127 13.32 17.12 -8.48
CA GLY A 127 13.40 18.47 -7.93
C GLY A 127 12.57 19.48 -8.70
N GLY A 128 12.96 20.74 -8.60
CA GLY A 128 12.33 21.86 -9.27
C GLY A 128 13.37 22.88 -9.73
N CYS A 129 13.17 23.45 -10.92
CA CYS A 129 13.99 24.53 -11.48
C CYS A 129 13.19 25.85 -11.47
N CYS A 130 13.22 26.62 -12.56
CA CYS A 130 12.59 27.93 -12.67
C CYS A 130 11.11 27.92 -12.27
N GLY A 131 10.70 28.94 -11.51
CA GLY A 131 9.32 29.10 -11.05
C GLY A 131 8.93 28.22 -9.86
N THR A 132 9.80 27.31 -9.42
CA THR A 132 9.54 26.55 -8.20
C THR A 132 9.90 27.35 -6.95
N THR A 133 9.21 27.05 -5.85
CA THR A 133 9.35 27.74 -4.56
C THR A 133 9.56 26.71 -3.45
N PRO A 134 9.93 27.11 -2.21
CA PRO A 134 10.00 26.17 -1.09
C PRO A 134 8.71 25.36 -0.88
N GLU A 135 7.54 25.93 -1.22
CA GLU A 135 6.27 25.22 -1.16
C GLU A 135 6.18 24.09 -2.20
N HIS A 136 6.66 24.32 -3.43
CA HIS A 136 6.79 23.27 -4.44
C HIS A 136 7.68 22.13 -3.96
N ILE A 137 8.86 22.45 -3.42
CA ILE A 137 9.81 21.45 -2.91
C ILE A 137 9.22 20.68 -1.73
N LYS A 138 8.50 21.35 -0.82
CA LYS A 138 7.79 20.72 0.29
C LYS A 138 6.73 19.74 -0.21
N LYS A 139 5.90 20.14 -1.19
CA LYS A 139 4.85 19.27 -1.75
C LYS A 139 5.44 18.10 -2.53
N ILE A 140 6.52 18.32 -3.30
CA ILE A 140 7.28 17.24 -3.95
C ILE A 140 7.75 16.25 -2.89
N ARG A 141 8.45 16.70 -1.84
CA ARG A 141 8.90 15.85 -0.73
C ARG A 141 7.75 15.05 -0.10
N ASP A 142 6.62 15.70 0.18
CA ASP A 142 5.46 15.06 0.81
C ASP A 142 4.85 13.97 -0.08
N TYR A 143 4.79 14.20 -1.40
CA TYR A 143 4.38 13.19 -2.36
C TYR A 143 5.40 12.05 -2.47
N VAL A 144 6.69 12.36 -2.57
CA VAL A 144 7.75 11.34 -2.66
C VAL A 144 7.76 10.44 -1.42
N ALA A 145 7.64 11.01 -0.22
CA ALA A 145 7.57 10.26 1.03
C ALA A 145 6.38 9.29 1.09
N SER A 146 5.29 9.59 0.38
CA SER A 146 4.12 8.71 0.30
C SER A 146 4.26 7.54 -0.68
N VAL A 147 5.27 7.59 -1.57
CA VAL A 147 5.47 6.61 -2.67
C VAL A 147 6.71 5.75 -2.42
N VAL A 148 7.74 6.35 -1.84
CA VAL A 148 8.94 5.69 -1.36
C VAL A 148 9.03 5.97 0.13
N PRO A 149 8.38 5.15 0.99
CA PRO A 149 8.54 5.26 2.43
C PRO A 149 10.04 5.26 2.73
N ARG A 150 10.52 6.18 3.59
CA ARG A 150 11.91 6.22 4.03
C ARG A 150 12.33 4.79 4.38
N HIS A 151 13.18 4.19 3.55
CA HIS A 151 13.95 3.06 3.98
C HIS A 151 15.02 3.65 4.90
N GLN A 152 14.70 3.78 6.18
CA GLN A 152 15.70 3.29 7.12
C GLN A 152 15.70 1.78 6.91
N PRO A 153 16.77 1.18 6.39
CA PRO A 153 16.94 -0.25 6.53
C PRO A 153 17.11 -0.49 8.02
N VAL A 154 16.00 -0.59 8.75
CA VAL A 154 16.01 -1.42 9.94
C VAL A 154 16.05 -2.83 9.36
N VAL A 155 17.26 -3.29 9.07
CA VAL A 155 17.54 -4.72 9.02
C VAL A 155 17.26 -5.19 10.44
N VAL A 156 16.00 -5.49 10.75
CA VAL A 156 15.69 -6.34 11.90
C VAL A 156 16.01 -7.75 11.43
N SER A 157 17.31 -8.05 11.30
CA SER A 157 17.72 -9.40 11.67
C SER A 157 17.19 -9.58 13.08
N ARG A 158 16.35 -10.59 13.30
CA ARG A 158 15.70 -10.88 14.59
C ARG A 158 16.74 -10.78 15.71
N GLU A 159 16.84 -9.63 16.38
CA GLU A 159 17.25 -9.65 17.77
C GLU A 159 16.17 -10.49 18.43
N VAL A 160 16.57 -11.66 18.93
CA VAL A 160 15.68 -12.49 19.74
C VAL A 160 15.18 -11.57 20.84
N VAL A 161 13.89 -11.19 20.77
CA VAL A 161 13.30 -10.30 21.76
C VAL A 161 13.33 -11.06 23.09
N ALA A 162 14.32 -10.74 23.90
CA ALA A 162 14.43 -11.25 25.25
C ALA A 162 13.35 -10.54 26.06
N ALA A 163 12.24 -11.24 26.31
CA ALA A 163 11.20 -10.72 27.18
C ALA A 163 11.78 -10.38 28.57
N PRO A 164 11.25 -9.38 29.28
CA PRO A 164 11.64 -9.08 30.64
C PRO A 164 11.58 -10.32 31.53
N ALA A 165 12.46 -10.40 32.52
CA ALA A 165 12.46 -11.51 33.47
C ALA A 165 11.06 -11.66 34.12
N GLY A 166 10.48 -12.86 34.02
CA GLY A 166 9.15 -13.18 34.56
C GLY A 166 7.97 -12.84 33.65
N VAL A 167 8.20 -12.31 32.44
CA VAL A 167 7.15 -12.07 31.44
C VAL A 167 7.26 -13.11 30.33
N ALA A 168 6.25 -13.98 30.22
CA ALA A 168 6.12 -14.92 29.11
C ALA A 168 5.06 -14.42 28.12
N ALA A 169 5.40 -14.40 26.84
CA ALA A 169 4.43 -14.11 25.79
C ALA A 169 3.34 -15.19 25.78
N VAL A 170 2.08 -14.76 25.67
CA VAL A 170 0.95 -15.69 25.60
C VAL A 170 0.97 -16.39 24.23
N PRO A 171 0.92 -17.73 24.14
CA PRO A 171 0.86 -18.43 22.86
C PRO A 171 -0.40 -18.06 22.06
N LEU A 172 -0.31 -18.03 20.71
CA LEU A 172 -1.45 -17.71 19.82
C LEU A 172 -2.73 -18.48 20.20
N ALA A 173 -2.58 -19.76 20.55
CA ALA A 173 -3.67 -20.66 20.94
C ALA A 173 -4.43 -20.25 22.21
N GLN A 174 -3.97 -19.23 22.94
CA GLN A 174 -4.55 -18.75 24.20
C GLN A 174 -4.92 -17.26 24.15
N ARG A 175 -4.67 -16.58 23.02
CA ARG A 175 -4.92 -15.14 22.87
C ARG A 175 -6.39 -14.82 22.61
N SER A 176 -7.06 -15.62 21.79
CA SER A 176 -8.45 -15.41 21.36
C SER A 176 -9.09 -16.69 20.82
N ARG A 177 -10.40 -16.72 20.54
CA ARG A 177 -11.02 -17.91 19.92
C ARG A 177 -10.57 -18.05 18.47
N PHE A 178 -10.46 -16.93 17.75
CA PHE A 178 -9.93 -16.90 16.39
C PHE A 178 -8.48 -17.41 16.34
N GLY A 179 -7.62 -16.92 17.24
CA GLY A 179 -6.24 -17.37 17.40
C GLY A 179 -6.11 -18.84 17.80
N THR A 180 -7.03 -19.34 18.64
CA THR A 180 -7.10 -20.77 19.00
C THR A 180 -7.30 -21.64 17.77
N LYS A 181 -8.29 -21.31 16.93
CA LYS A 181 -8.57 -22.05 15.70
C LYS A 181 -7.40 -21.99 14.72
N LEU A 182 -6.83 -20.80 14.49
CA LEU A 182 -5.66 -20.62 13.63
C LEU A 182 -4.47 -21.46 14.09
N ALA A 183 -4.15 -21.45 15.39
CA ALA A 183 -3.05 -22.23 15.95
C ALA A 183 -3.26 -23.75 15.81
N ARG A 184 -4.51 -24.21 15.82
CA ARG A 184 -4.90 -25.61 15.58
C ARG A 184 -5.08 -25.95 14.10
N ARG A 185 -4.89 -24.98 13.20
CA ARG A 185 -5.16 -25.09 11.76
C ARG A 185 -6.60 -25.52 11.46
N GLU A 186 -7.54 -25.15 12.34
CA GLU A 186 -8.97 -25.28 12.11
C GLU A 186 -9.43 -24.12 11.23
N LEU A 187 -10.38 -24.38 10.32
CA LEU A 187 -10.91 -23.36 9.44
C LEU A 187 -11.62 -22.26 10.24
N VAL A 188 -11.15 -21.02 10.11
CA VAL A 188 -11.83 -19.82 10.62
C VAL A 188 -12.64 -19.15 9.52
N THR A 189 -13.80 -18.60 9.87
CA THR A 189 -14.60 -17.79 8.97
C THR A 189 -14.79 -16.38 9.52
N SER A 190 -14.62 -15.38 8.66
CA SER A 190 -14.95 -14.01 9.02
C SER A 190 -15.65 -13.26 7.90
N VAL A 191 -16.39 -12.23 8.27
CA VAL A 191 -17.07 -11.35 7.32
C VAL A 191 -16.68 -9.90 7.60
N GLU A 192 -16.35 -9.17 6.53
CA GLU A 192 -16.01 -7.76 6.63
C GLU A 192 -17.25 -6.90 6.91
N ILE A 193 -17.21 -6.10 7.97
CA ILE A 193 -18.23 -5.13 8.34
C ILE A 193 -17.60 -3.74 8.36
N VAL A 194 -17.95 -2.94 7.36
CA VAL A 194 -17.43 -1.57 7.22
C VAL A 194 -18.12 -0.67 8.26
N PRO A 195 -17.36 0.02 9.13
CA PRO A 195 -17.93 0.95 10.10
C PRO A 195 -18.83 2.01 9.44
N PRO A 196 -19.88 2.50 10.13
CA PRO A 196 -20.75 3.54 9.59
C PRO A 196 -19.99 4.85 9.35
N LYS A 197 -20.50 5.68 8.43
CA LYS A 197 -19.97 7.04 8.22
C LYS A 197 -20.33 7.99 9.37
N GLY A 198 -21.50 7.76 9.98
CA GLY A 198 -22.02 8.57 11.08
C GLY A 198 -21.75 7.93 12.45
N VAL A 199 -22.38 8.50 13.46
CA VAL A 199 -22.22 8.08 14.87
C VAL A 199 -23.14 6.93 15.29
N ASP A 200 -24.17 6.60 14.49
CA ASP A 200 -25.13 5.55 14.82
C ASP A 200 -24.58 4.15 14.49
N PRO A 201 -24.32 3.29 15.51
CA PRO A 201 -23.82 1.94 15.30
C PRO A 201 -24.94 0.91 15.10
N ALA A 202 -26.23 1.26 15.22
CA ALA A 202 -27.31 0.29 15.24
C ALA A 202 -27.38 -0.60 13.98
N PRO A 203 -27.19 -0.09 12.75
CA PRO A 203 -27.15 -0.93 11.55
C PRO A 203 -26.00 -1.95 11.56
N MET A 204 -24.83 -1.51 12.02
CA MET A 204 -23.62 -2.34 12.16
C MET A 204 -23.86 -3.47 13.19
N PHE A 205 -24.52 -3.18 14.30
CA PHE A 205 -24.88 -4.19 15.29
C PHE A 205 -25.88 -5.21 14.76
N ALA A 206 -26.88 -4.79 14.00
CA ALA A 206 -27.85 -5.71 13.38
C ALA A 206 -27.14 -6.70 12.44
N GLN A 207 -26.22 -6.20 11.60
CA GLN A 207 -25.38 -7.02 10.74
C GLN A 207 -24.53 -8.02 11.54
N CYS A 208 -23.82 -7.55 12.58
CA CYS A 208 -23.00 -8.40 13.44
C CYS A 208 -23.82 -9.50 14.16
N ARG A 209 -25.04 -9.19 14.61
CA ARG A 209 -25.94 -10.18 15.22
C ARG A 209 -26.37 -11.26 14.23
N ALA A 210 -26.67 -10.88 12.99
CA ALA A 210 -27.00 -11.85 11.94
C ALA A 210 -25.82 -12.79 11.65
N LEU A 211 -24.60 -12.24 11.54
CA LEU A 211 -23.38 -13.03 11.33
C LEU A 211 -23.09 -13.98 12.51
N LYS A 212 -23.25 -13.49 13.75
CA LYS A 212 -23.10 -14.32 14.95
C LYS A 212 -24.11 -15.46 14.99
N ALA A 213 -25.38 -15.19 14.67
CA ALA A 213 -26.42 -16.20 14.63
C ALA A 213 -26.17 -17.26 13.54
N ALA A 214 -25.51 -16.88 12.45
CA ALA A 214 -25.09 -17.78 11.37
C ALA A 214 -23.83 -18.60 11.70
N GLY A 215 -23.18 -18.36 12.86
CA GLY A 215 -22.01 -19.11 13.29
C GLY A 215 -20.67 -18.65 12.69
N VAL A 216 -20.61 -17.43 12.15
CA VAL A 216 -19.33 -16.83 11.71
C VAL A 216 -18.42 -16.60 12.93
N ASP A 217 -17.13 -16.95 12.82
CA ASP A 217 -16.21 -16.92 13.96
C ASP A 217 -15.86 -15.49 14.41
N ALA A 218 -15.67 -14.59 13.45
CA ALA A 218 -15.31 -13.19 13.72
C ALA A 218 -15.83 -12.22 12.65
N VAL A 219 -15.82 -10.92 12.95
CA VAL A 219 -16.03 -9.86 11.96
C VAL A 219 -14.74 -9.07 11.71
N ASN A 220 -14.42 -8.82 10.45
CA ASN A 220 -13.30 -7.97 10.07
C ASN A 220 -13.77 -6.52 10.02
N VAL A 221 -13.08 -5.62 10.73
CA VAL A 221 -13.49 -4.22 10.86
C VAL A 221 -12.44 -3.33 10.18
N PRO A 222 -12.64 -2.91 8.91
CA PRO A 222 -11.66 -2.16 8.14
C PRO A 222 -11.50 -0.71 8.63
N ASP A 223 -10.26 -0.23 8.64
CA ASP A 223 -9.87 1.10 9.11
C ASP A 223 -9.79 2.10 7.95
N GLY A 224 -10.91 2.75 7.67
CA GLY A 224 -11.04 3.75 6.61
C GLY A 224 -10.61 3.22 5.23
N PRO A 225 -11.29 2.18 4.71
CA PRO A 225 -10.95 1.60 3.41
C PRO A 225 -11.00 2.66 2.30
N ARG A 226 -10.00 2.69 1.41
CA ARG A 226 -9.79 3.73 0.38
C ARG A 226 -9.69 5.15 0.94
N ALA A 227 -9.08 5.28 2.12
CA ALA A 227 -8.91 6.55 2.82
C ALA A 227 -10.20 7.35 3.06
N GLN A 228 -11.32 6.65 3.28
CA GLN A 228 -12.60 7.29 3.61
C GLN A 228 -12.77 7.42 5.12
N SER A 229 -13.18 8.61 5.57
CA SER A 229 -13.53 8.85 6.97
C SER A 229 -14.79 8.07 7.36
N ARG A 230 -14.71 7.35 8.48
CA ARG A 230 -15.76 6.52 9.10
C ARG A 230 -15.55 6.49 10.61
N MET A 231 -16.52 5.93 11.33
CA MET A 231 -16.33 5.56 12.74
C MET A 231 -15.04 4.72 12.88
N GLY A 232 -14.19 5.09 13.84
CA GLY A 232 -12.85 4.50 13.98
C GLY A 232 -12.89 3.00 14.26
N ALA A 233 -12.10 2.22 13.53
CA ALA A 233 -12.17 0.76 13.57
C ALA A 233 -11.91 0.15 14.95
N LEU A 234 -10.98 0.69 15.74
CA LEU A 234 -10.74 0.25 17.13
C LEU A 234 -11.97 0.41 18.00
N LEU A 235 -12.58 1.60 18.01
CA LEU A 235 -13.77 1.87 18.82
C LEU A 235 -14.96 1.05 18.34
N SER A 236 -15.16 0.94 17.03
CA SER A 236 -16.19 0.07 16.44
C SER A 236 -16.02 -1.38 16.90
N SER A 237 -14.80 -1.89 16.93
CA SER A 237 -14.50 -3.26 17.35
C SER A 237 -14.80 -3.48 18.83
N VAL A 238 -14.40 -2.54 19.70
CA VAL A 238 -14.71 -2.59 21.15
C VAL A 238 -16.22 -2.62 21.39
N ILE A 239 -16.98 -1.74 20.73
CA ILE A 239 -18.43 -1.69 20.93
C ILE A 239 -19.15 -2.91 20.31
N ILE A 240 -18.63 -3.49 19.22
CA ILE A 240 -19.15 -4.75 18.67
C ILE A 240 -18.97 -5.90 19.67
N GLU A 241 -17.75 -6.08 20.20
CA GLU A 241 -17.48 -7.17 21.16
C GLU A 241 -18.29 -7.00 22.44
N ARG A 242 -18.47 -5.76 22.92
CA ARG A 242 -19.26 -5.48 24.11
C ARG A 242 -20.77 -5.70 23.92
N GLU A 243 -21.34 -5.17 22.84
CA GLU A 243 -22.81 -5.10 22.66
C GLU A 243 -23.38 -6.31 21.90
N VAL A 244 -22.56 -6.98 21.09
CA VAL A 244 -22.96 -8.13 20.27
C VAL A 244 -22.27 -9.42 20.74
N GLY A 245 -21.03 -9.31 21.24
CA GLY A 245 -20.25 -10.47 21.70
C GLY A 245 -19.84 -11.41 20.56
N ILE A 246 -19.60 -10.87 19.37
CA ILE A 246 -18.87 -11.55 18.28
C ILE A 246 -17.45 -10.99 18.26
N GLU A 247 -16.47 -11.88 18.11
CA GLU A 247 -15.05 -11.50 18.10
C GLU A 247 -14.73 -10.63 16.88
N THR A 248 -13.80 -9.70 17.03
CA THR A 248 -13.41 -8.77 15.96
C THR A 248 -11.97 -9.01 15.52
N VAL A 249 -11.74 -8.88 14.21
CA VAL A 249 -10.41 -8.74 13.59
C VAL A 249 -10.28 -7.29 13.14
N THR A 250 -9.68 -6.47 14.01
CA THR A 250 -9.63 -5.04 13.82
C THR A 250 -8.53 -4.67 12.84
N HIS A 251 -8.87 -4.07 11.70
CA HIS A 251 -7.82 -3.53 10.84
C HIS A 251 -7.24 -2.28 11.50
N TYR A 252 -5.94 -2.07 11.32
CA TYR A 252 -5.25 -0.92 11.87
C TYR A 252 -4.25 -0.37 10.88
N SER A 253 -4.52 0.85 10.40
CA SER A 253 -3.78 1.51 9.33
C SER A 253 -2.73 2.49 9.85
N CYS A 254 -1.49 2.39 9.35
CA CYS A 254 -0.39 3.30 9.68
C CYS A 254 -0.49 4.70 9.04
N ARG A 255 -1.38 4.85 8.04
CA ARG A 255 -1.51 6.04 7.18
C ARG A 255 -1.55 7.38 7.90
N ASP A 256 -2.41 7.51 8.88
CA ASP A 256 -2.89 8.78 9.45
C ASP A 256 -2.51 8.93 10.93
N ARG A 257 -1.59 8.09 11.41
CA ARG A 257 -1.17 8.04 12.82
C ARG A 257 0.35 8.06 12.92
N ASN A 258 0.87 8.71 13.96
CA ASN A 258 2.29 8.67 14.29
C ASN A 258 2.57 7.52 15.28
N LEU A 259 3.86 7.22 15.52
CA LEU A 259 4.27 6.13 16.40
C LEU A 259 3.63 6.20 17.79
N LEU A 260 3.55 7.40 18.39
CA LEU A 260 2.98 7.60 19.72
C LEU A 260 1.47 7.31 19.75
N GLY A 261 0.73 7.79 18.75
CA GLY A 261 -0.69 7.50 18.58
C GLY A 261 -0.94 6.01 18.41
N MET A 262 -0.12 5.34 17.59
CA MET A 262 -0.22 3.90 17.38
C MET A 262 0.05 3.09 18.65
N LEU A 263 1.08 3.45 19.41
CA LEU A 263 1.39 2.82 20.69
C LEU A 263 0.24 2.99 21.69
N SER A 264 -0.28 4.21 21.83
CA SER A 264 -1.40 4.53 22.72
C SER A 264 -2.66 3.73 22.36
N ASP A 265 -2.98 3.69 21.07
CA ASP A 265 -4.13 2.98 20.51
C ASP A 265 -4.05 1.47 20.78
N VAL A 266 -2.91 0.84 20.47
CA VAL A 266 -2.73 -0.61 20.63
C VAL A 266 -2.77 -1.02 22.11
N LEU A 267 -2.15 -0.25 23.00
CA LEU A 267 -2.21 -0.48 24.45
C LEU A 267 -3.65 -0.36 24.96
N GLY A 268 -4.36 0.72 24.58
CA GLY A 268 -5.76 0.94 24.94
C GLY A 268 -6.69 -0.15 24.41
N ALA A 269 -6.49 -0.57 23.16
CA ALA A 269 -7.24 -1.66 22.53
C ALA A 269 -7.05 -3.00 23.27
N SER A 270 -5.81 -3.34 23.65
CA SER A 270 -5.52 -4.55 24.43
C SER A 270 -6.20 -4.48 25.81
N ALA A 271 -6.13 -3.33 26.48
CA ALA A 271 -6.76 -3.10 27.77
C ALA A 271 -8.30 -3.19 27.68
N ALA A 272 -8.90 -2.73 26.57
CA ALA A 272 -10.33 -2.83 26.30
C ALA A 272 -10.81 -4.25 25.97
N GLY A 273 -9.88 -5.20 25.78
CA GLY A 273 -10.20 -6.61 25.55
C GLY A 273 -10.03 -7.09 24.11
N LEU A 274 -9.64 -6.23 23.17
CA LEU A 274 -9.40 -6.67 21.79
C LEU A 274 -8.21 -7.62 21.72
N ARG A 275 -8.34 -8.67 20.91
CA ARG A 275 -7.33 -9.74 20.80
C ARG A 275 -6.90 -10.08 19.38
N ASN A 276 -7.51 -9.52 18.34
CA ASN A 276 -7.05 -9.74 16.97
C ASN A 276 -6.89 -8.38 16.27
N ILE A 277 -5.77 -8.22 15.57
CA ILE A 277 -5.44 -7.02 14.83
C ILE A 277 -4.94 -7.41 13.44
N LEU A 278 -5.41 -6.74 12.39
CA LEU A 278 -4.89 -6.86 11.03
C LEU A 278 -4.13 -5.59 10.68
N ILE A 279 -2.82 -5.68 10.70
CA ILE A 279 -1.91 -4.55 10.48
C ILE A 279 -1.75 -4.31 8.98
N ILE A 280 -2.00 -3.06 8.57
CA ILE A 280 -1.89 -2.62 7.18
C ILE A 280 -1.18 -1.26 7.11
N THR A 281 -0.41 -1.02 6.05
CA THR A 281 0.21 0.30 5.85
C THR A 281 -0.86 1.36 5.61
N GLY A 282 -1.90 1.01 4.84
CA GLY A 282 -3.02 1.87 4.54
C GLY A 282 -2.90 2.58 3.20
N ASP A 283 -4.06 2.89 2.63
CA ASP A 283 -4.26 3.57 1.36
C ASP A 283 -3.92 5.06 1.45
N PRO A 284 -3.02 5.65 0.65
CA PRO A 284 -2.69 7.07 0.75
C PRO A 284 -3.93 8.00 0.84
N PRO A 285 -3.92 9.05 1.69
CA PRO A 285 -5.10 9.90 1.93
C PRO A 285 -5.72 10.50 0.65
N LYS A 286 -4.88 10.71 -0.37
CA LYS A 286 -5.27 11.23 -1.69
C LYS A 286 -6.21 10.32 -2.49
N MET A 287 -6.35 9.05 -2.10
CA MET A 287 -7.36 8.15 -2.67
C MET A 287 -8.75 8.38 -2.05
N GLY A 288 -8.82 9.12 -0.95
CA GLY A 288 -10.04 9.50 -0.27
C GLY A 288 -10.59 10.86 -0.74
N PRO A 289 -11.77 11.26 -0.24
CA PRO A 289 -12.44 12.49 -0.66
C PRO A 289 -11.86 13.78 -0.03
N TYR A 290 -10.77 13.67 0.74
CA TYR A 290 -10.16 14.78 1.48
C TYR A 290 -8.79 15.11 0.87
N PRO A 291 -8.73 15.94 -0.19
CA PRO A 291 -7.49 16.18 -0.94
C PRO A 291 -6.37 16.82 -0.12
N ASP A 292 -6.74 17.59 0.91
CA ASP A 292 -5.79 18.29 1.80
C ASP A 292 -5.38 17.45 3.02
N ALA A 293 -5.92 16.25 3.19
CA ALA A 293 -5.55 15.37 4.30
C ALA A 293 -4.08 14.96 4.17
N THR A 294 -3.32 15.20 5.23
CA THR A 294 -1.90 14.83 5.28
C THR A 294 -1.74 13.36 5.61
N ALA A 295 -0.70 12.76 5.04
CA ALA A 295 -0.30 11.41 5.40
C ALA A 295 0.78 11.50 6.49
N VAL A 296 0.71 10.62 7.48
CA VAL A 296 1.66 10.56 8.59
C VAL A 296 2.71 9.47 8.32
N PHE A 297 2.28 8.21 8.12
CA PHE A 297 3.15 7.07 7.77
C PHE A 297 4.49 7.02 8.53
N ASP A 298 4.45 7.22 9.85
CA ASP A 298 5.67 7.27 10.67
C ASP A 298 6.41 5.92 10.69
N ILE A 299 5.64 4.83 10.59
CA ILE A 299 6.11 3.47 10.31
C ILE A 299 5.15 2.80 9.31
N ASP A 300 5.59 1.71 8.68
CA ASP A 300 4.75 0.89 7.81
C ASP A 300 4.23 -0.37 8.51
N ALA A 301 3.50 -1.23 7.79
CA ALA A 301 2.97 -2.48 8.34
C ALA A 301 4.05 -3.39 8.96
N ILE A 302 5.29 -3.39 8.46
CA ILE A 302 6.38 -4.21 9.01
C ILE A 302 6.81 -3.64 10.35
N GLY A 303 7.05 -2.33 10.40
CA GLY A 303 7.39 -1.63 11.64
C GLY A 303 6.33 -1.77 12.72
N LEU A 304 5.05 -1.64 12.34
CA LEU A 304 3.95 -1.80 13.29
C LEU A 304 3.80 -3.25 13.74
N THR A 305 4.01 -4.24 12.86
CA THR A 305 4.03 -5.66 13.23
C THR A 305 5.10 -5.91 14.30
N ASN A 306 6.31 -5.38 14.12
CA ASN A 306 7.37 -5.52 15.11
C ASN A 306 7.03 -4.83 16.44
N LEU A 307 6.40 -3.65 16.38
CA LEU A 307 5.94 -2.94 17.57
C LEU A 307 4.93 -3.78 18.36
N VAL A 308 3.87 -4.28 17.71
CA VAL A 308 2.85 -5.10 18.39
C VAL A 308 3.45 -6.41 18.89
N TYR A 309 4.38 -7.01 18.15
CA TYR A 309 5.11 -8.18 18.60
C TYR A 309 5.89 -7.92 19.90
N ARG A 310 6.60 -6.79 20.02
CA ARG A 310 7.29 -6.38 21.26
C ARG A 310 6.31 -6.16 22.42
N LEU A 311 5.17 -5.52 22.16
CA LEU A 311 4.13 -5.34 23.18
C LEU A 311 3.57 -6.67 23.69
N ASN A 312 3.43 -7.67 22.80
CA ASN A 312 3.05 -9.05 23.17
C ASN A 312 4.13 -9.77 24.01
N HIS A 313 5.36 -9.23 24.06
CA HIS A 313 6.45 -9.67 24.93
C HIS A 313 6.64 -8.75 26.14
N GLY A 314 5.72 -7.81 26.38
CA GLY A 314 5.74 -6.90 27.52
C GLY A 314 6.77 -5.77 27.40
N LEU A 315 7.16 -5.40 26.18
CA LEU A 315 8.17 -4.39 25.90
C LEU A 315 7.63 -3.27 25.03
N ASP A 316 7.99 -2.03 25.35
CA ASP A 316 7.83 -0.89 24.44
C ASP A 316 8.91 -0.90 23.32
N PRO A 317 8.83 0.00 22.34
CA PRO A 317 9.85 0.09 21.28
C PRO A 317 11.28 0.36 21.81
N GLY A 318 11.43 1.02 22.96
CA GLY A 318 12.70 1.28 23.62
C GLY A 318 13.24 0.12 24.46
N GLY A 319 12.51 -0.99 24.56
CA GLY A 319 12.88 -2.14 25.39
C GLY A 319 12.54 -1.96 26.88
N ASN A 320 11.71 -0.97 27.23
CA ASN A 320 11.24 -0.80 28.60
C ASN A 320 10.05 -1.73 28.87
N PRO A 321 9.95 -2.31 30.08
CA PRO A 321 8.83 -3.15 30.45
C PRO A 321 7.54 -2.33 30.55
N ILE A 322 6.45 -2.84 29.98
CA ILE A 322 5.10 -2.24 30.07
C ILE A 322 4.20 -2.93 31.11
N GLY A 323 4.75 -3.90 31.85
CA GLY A 323 4.00 -4.75 32.77
C GLY A 323 3.42 -5.98 32.05
N LYS A 324 2.10 -6.20 32.17
CA LYS A 324 1.47 -7.37 31.51
C LYS A 324 1.57 -7.22 29.98
N PRO A 325 1.96 -8.28 29.26
CA PRO A 325 2.05 -8.24 27.81
C PRO A 325 0.67 -8.06 27.19
N THR A 326 0.63 -7.42 26.01
CA THR A 326 -0.55 -7.49 25.16
C THR A 326 -0.76 -8.91 24.64
N GLN A 327 -1.95 -9.19 24.11
CA GLN A 327 -2.33 -10.54 23.68
C GLN A 327 -2.97 -10.53 22.30
N PHE A 328 -2.39 -9.80 21.35
CA PHE A 328 -2.90 -9.75 19.99
C PHE A 328 -2.49 -11.00 19.18
N ALA A 329 -3.43 -11.62 18.48
CA ALA A 329 -3.15 -12.37 17.27
C ALA A 329 -2.85 -11.34 16.16
N ILE A 330 -1.61 -11.36 15.68
CA ILE A 330 -1.07 -10.36 14.76
C ILE A 330 -1.29 -10.83 13.32
N GLY A 331 -2.27 -10.27 12.65
CA GLY A 331 -2.53 -10.47 11.23
C GLY A 331 -1.81 -9.44 10.37
N VAL A 332 -1.41 -9.83 9.16
CA VAL A 332 -0.89 -8.90 8.14
C VAL A 332 -1.55 -9.10 6.78
N GLY A 333 -1.70 -8.04 6.00
CA GLY A 333 -2.19 -8.14 4.62
C GLY A 333 -1.12 -8.63 3.64
N VAL A 334 -1.51 -9.44 2.64
CA VAL A 334 -0.66 -9.87 1.51
C VAL A 334 -1.45 -9.92 0.21
N ASN A 335 -0.83 -9.62 -0.93
CA ASN A 335 -1.52 -9.61 -2.22
C ASN A 335 -0.99 -10.69 -3.20
N PRO A 336 -1.72 -11.82 -3.41
CA PRO A 336 -1.38 -12.83 -4.41
C PRO A 336 -1.35 -12.32 -5.85
N ALA A 337 -2.08 -11.22 -6.13
CA ALA A 337 -2.22 -10.61 -7.44
C ALA A 337 -1.33 -9.36 -7.62
N ALA A 338 -0.31 -9.17 -6.78
CA ALA A 338 0.58 -8.02 -6.88
C ALA A 338 1.29 -7.97 -8.25
N THR A 339 1.34 -6.79 -8.86
CA THR A 339 2.04 -6.57 -10.14
C THR A 339 3.53 -6.93 -10.05
N ASP A 340 4.16 -6.63 -8.91
CA ASP A 340 5.52 -7.03 -8.56
C ASP A 340 5.45 -8.05 -7.42
N LEU A 341 5.24 -9.32 -7.78
CA LEU A 341 5.03 -10.41 -6.83
C LEU A 341 6.28 -10.71 -5.99
N ASP A 342 7.48 -10.57 -6.57
CA ASP A 342 8.72 -10.87 -5.85
C ASP A 342 9.00 -9.82 -4.76
N ARG A 343 8.67 -8.54 -5.02
CA ARG A 343 8.67 -7.49 -4.00
C ARG A 343 7.62 -7.74 -2.92
N GLU A 344 6.41 -8.14 -3.30
CA GLU A 344 5.35 -8.45 -2.33
C GLU A 344 5.75 -9.62 -1.42
N LEU A 345 6.35 -10.68 -1.97
CA LEU A 345 6.85 -11.83 -1.21
C LEU A 345 8.02 -11.45 -0.29
N SER A 346 8.94 -10.59 -0.75
CA SER A 346 10.04 -10.08 0.08
C SER A 346 9.52 -9.28 1.26
N ARG A 347 8.51 -8.41 1.03
CA ARG A 347 7.86 -7.66 2.11
C ARG A 347 7.03 -8.56 3.01
N PHE A 348 6.41 -9.59 2.48
CA PHE A 348 5.71 -10.59 3.27
C PHE A 348 6.65 -11.33 4.21
N ALA A 349 7.82 -11.77 3.73
CA ALA A 349 8.86 -12.36 4.56
C ALA A 349 9.24 -11.43 5.73
N TRP A 350 9.46 -10.13 5.46
CA TRP A 350 9.75 -9.17 6.53
C TRP A 350 8.62 -8.99 7.53
N LYS A 351 7.35 -9.10 7.11
CA LYS A 351 6.19 -9.07 8.03
C LYS A 351 6.16 -10.33 8.92
N VAL A 352 6.46 -11.49 8.35
CA VAL A 352 6.59 -12.76 9.11
C VAL A 352 7.72 -12.65 10.12
N ASP A 353 8.90 -12.21 9.68
CA ASP A 353 10.07 -12.01 10.53
C ASP A 353 9.82 -10.98 11.64
N ALA A 354 9.01 -9.96 11.36
CA ALA A 354 8.60 -8.95 12.34
C ALA A 354 7.65 -9.50 13.42
N GLY A 355 7.08 -10.69 13.24
CA GLY A 355 6.25 -11.38 14.25
C GLY A 355 4.78 -11.54 13.88
N ALA A 356 4.41 -11.55 12.60
CA ALA A 356 3.05 -11.87 12.18
C ALA A 356 2.68 -13.32 12.58
N ASP A 357 1.49 -13.50 13.16
CA ASP A 357 0.93 -14.80 13.51
C ASP A 357 0.13 -15.42 12.36
N PHE A 358 -0.49 -14.61 11.49
CA PHE A 358 -1.26 -15.05 10.33
C PHE A 358 -1.29 -14.00 9.23
N ALA A 359 -1.72 -14.37 8.02
CA ALA A 359 -1.87 -13.45 6.90
C ALA A 359 -3.28 -13.48 6.32
N VAL A 360 -3.75 -12.33 5.82
CA VAL A 360 -5.01 -12.20 5.09
C VAL A 360 -4.68 -11.79 3.65
N THR A 361 -5.17 -12.54 2.67
CA THR A 361 -4.97 -12.19 1.28
C THR A 361 -5.91 -11.07 0.85
N GLN A 362 -5.48 -10.27 -0.13
CA GLN A 362 -6.42 -9.52 -0.97
C GLN A 362 -7.42 -10.49 -1.64
N PRO A 363 -8.60 -10.01 -2.04
CA PRO A 363 -9.62 -10.80 -2.73
C PRO A 363 -9.05 -11.57 -3.92
N VAL A 364 -9.27 -12.88 -3.93
CA VAL A 364 -8.80 -13.78 -4.99
C VAL A 364 -9.95 -14.15 -5.92
N PHE A 365 -9.75 -13.93 -7.22
CA PHE A 365 -10.67 -14.35 -8.28
C PHE A 365 -10.10 -15.45 -9.19
N ASP A 366 -8.82 -15.78 -9.03
CA ASP A 366 -8.11 -16.84 -9.76
C ASP A 366 -7.51 -17.87 -8.80
N ILE A 367 -8.01 -19.11 -8.88
CA ILE A 367 -7.54 -20.21 -8.03
C ILE A 367 -6.09 -20.60 -8.32
N ALA A 368 -5.68 -20.61 -9.59
CA ALA A 368 -4.34 -21.02 -9.97
C ALA A 368 -3.30 -20.00 -9.48
N GLN A 369 -3.66 -18.71 -9.50
CA GLN A 369 -2.85 -17.65 -8.90
C GLN A 369 -2.66 -17.87 -7.40
N LEU A 370 -3.74 -18.17 -6.67
CA LEU A 370 -3.65 -18.44 -5.23
C LEU A 370 -2.86 -19.71 -4.92
N GLU A 371 -3.07 -20.81 -5.64
CA GLU A 371 -2.29 -22.04 -5.46
C GLU A 371 -0.78 -21.82 -5.68
N SER A 372 -0.43 -21.06 -6.72
CA SER A 372 0.96 -20.66 -6.99
C SER A 372 1.54 -19.82 -5.86
N PHE A 373 0.76 -18.85 -5.36
CA PHE A 373 1.14 -18.03 -4.23
C PHE A 373 1.34 -18.85 -2.95
N LEU A 374 0.40 -19.75 -2.61
CA LEU A 374 0.47 -20.60 -1.41
C LEU A 374 1.74 -21.46 -1.39
N LYS A 375 2.15 -22.02 -2.54
CA LYS A 375 3.42 -22.76 -2.66
C LYS A 375 4.65 -21.90 -2.35
N ARG A 376 4.65 -20.64 -2.79
CA ARG A 376 5.77 -19.71 -2.54
C ARG A 376 5.86 -19.27 -1.08
N VAL A 377 4.73 -19.22 -0.36
CA VAL A 377 4.69 -18.79 1.04
C VAL A 377 4.68 -19.93 2.06
N GLU A 378 4.63 -21.19 1.60
CA GLU A 378 4.61 -22.38 2.48
C GLU A 378 5.76 -22.40 3.50
N GLN A 379 6.95 -21.93 3.07
CA GLN A 379 8.16 -21.83 3.89
C GLN A 379 8.02 -20.95 5.14
N PHE A 380 7.06 -20.03 5.18
CA PHE A 380 6.87 -19.12 6.31
C PHE A 380 6.06 -19.73 7.44
N HIS A 381 5.37 -20.85 7.18
CA HIS A 381 4.65 -21.66 8.17
C HIS A 381 3.58 -20.94 9.01
N ILE A 382 3.13 -19.75 8.61
CA ILE A 382 2.00 -19.06 9.25
C ILE A 382 0.66 -19.37 8.54
N PRO A 383 -0.47 -19.43 9.28
CA PRO A 383 -1.79 -19.60 8.69
C PRO A 383 -2.16 -18.52 7.67
N ILE A 384 -2.79 -18.92 6.57
CA ILE A 384 -3.33 -18.02 5.55
C ILE A 384 -4.86 -17.98 5.66
N VAL A 385 -5.42 -16.78 5.63
CA VAL A 385 -6.85 -16.50 5.53
C VAL A 385 -7.12 -15.90 4.14
N ALA A 386 -7.82 -16.63 3.28
CA ALA A 386 -8.08 -16.17 1.92
C ALA A 386 -9.26 -15.19 1.87
N GLY A 387 -9.05 -14.05 1.22
CA GLY A 387 -10.09 -13.08 0.92
C GLY A 387 -10.95 -13.52 -0.26
N ILE A 388 -12.28 -13.55 -0.07
CA ILE A 388 -13.27 -13.83 -1.10
C ILE A 388 -14.24 -12.65 -1.20
N TRP A 389 -14.51 -12.21 -2.43
CA TRP A 389 -15.45 -11.11 -2.67
C TRP A 389 -16.56 -11.55 -3.64
N PRO A 390 -17.82 -11.66 -3.17
CA PRO A 390 -18.95 -11.92 -4.05
C PRO A 390 -19.26 -10.72 -4.95
N LEU A 391 -19.37 -10.96 -6.25
CA LEU A 391 -19.65 -9.92 -7.25
C LEU A 391 -21.15 -9.61 -7.29
N LEU A 392 -21.52 -8.33 -7.29
CA LEU A 392 -22.94 -7.93 -7.26
C LEU A 392 -23.55 -7.68 -8.64
N SER A 393 -22.72 -7.36 -9.62
CA SER A 393 -23.12 -7.04 -11.00
C SER A 393 -21.90 -7.02 -11.91
N LEU A 394 -22.11 -7.05 -13.24
CA LEU A 394 -21.03 -6.84 -14.21
C LEU A 394 -20.29 -5.52 -13.96
N ARG A 395 -21.03 -4.41 -13.75
CA ARG A 395 -20.42 -3.10 -13.47
C ARG A 395 -19.52 -3.14 -12.23
N ASN A 396 -19.94 -3.86 -11.18
CA ASN A 396 -19.12 -4.03 -9.99
C ASN A 396 -17.86 -4.86 -10.27
N ALA A 397 -17.95 -5.91 -11.09
CA ALA A 397 -16.81 -6.73 -11.50
C ALA A 397 -15.82 -5.94 -12.37
N GLU A 398 -16.30 -5.17 -13.34
CA GLU A 398 -15.48 -4.32 -14.21
C GLU A 398 -14.78 -3.20 -13.42
N PHE A 399 -15.48 -2.59 -12.46
CA PHE A 399 -14.85 -1.63 -11.53
C PHE A 399 -13.71 -2.28 -10.75
N LEU A 400 -13.91 -3.48 -10.19
CA LEU A 400 -12.87 -4.20 -9.46
C LEU A 400 -11.67 -4.55 -10.36
N ALA A 401 -11.93 -4.96 -11.60
CA ALA A 401 -10.90 -5.36 -12.54
C ALA A 401 -10.03 -4.19 -13.04
N ASN A 402 -10.63 -3.01 -13.23
CA ASN A 402 -9.98 -1.90 -13.94
C ASN A 402 -9.63 -0.70 -13.05
N GLU A 403 -10.38 -0.49 -11.96
CA GLU A 403 -10.28 0.75 -11.16
C GLU A 403 -9.75 0.51 -9.74
N VAL A 404 -9.65 -0.73 -9.27
CA VAL A 404 -9.18 -1.04 -7.92
C VAL A 404 -7.73 -1.55 -7.95
N PRO A 405 -6.76 -0.76 -7.46
CA PRO A 405 -5.36 -1.16 -7.45
C PRO A 405 -5.13 -2.47 -6.70
N GLY A 406 -4.35 -3.36 -7.30
CA GLY A 406 -3.97 -4.64 -6.68
C GLY A 406 -5.05 -5.72 -6.71
N VAL A 407 -6.21 -5.47 -7.34
CA VAL A 407 -7.21 -6.50 -7.60
C VAL A 407 -7.10 -6.94 -9.06
N SER A 408 -7.09 -8.26 -9.29
CA SER A 408 -7.12 -8.84 -10.62
C SER A 408 -8.34 -9.76 -10.75
N VAL A 409 -9.19 -9.49 -11.74
CA VAL A 409 -10.36 -10.31 -12.05
C VAL A 409 -10.15 -10.94 -13.42
N PRO A 410 -10.07 -12.29 -13.54
CA PRO A 410 -9.87 -12.96 -14.82
C PRO A 410 -10.97 -12.66 -15.84
N ASP A 411 -10.61 -12.63 -17.12
CA ASP A 411 -11.57 -12.45 -18.23
C ASP A 411 -12.65 -13.53 -18.24
N THR A 412 -12.32 -14.74 -17.77
CA THR A 412 -13.27 -15.85 -17.63
C THR A 412 -14.38 -15.52 -16.62
N VAL A 413 -14.04 -14.86 -15.51
CA VAL A 413 -14.99 -14.37 -14.50
C VAL A 413 -15.84 -13.24 -15.08
N LEU A 414 -15.22 -12.27 -15.78
CA LEU A 414 -15.93 -11.17 -16.44
C LEU A 414 -16.92 -11.68 -17.51
N ALA A 415 -16.52 -12.68 -18.30
CA ALA A 415 -17.39 -13.29 -19.31
C ALA A 415 -18.62 -13.96 -18.69
N ARG A 416 -18.46 -14.66 -17.55
CA ARG A 416 -19.58 -15.25 -16.79
C ARG A 416 -20.53 -14.16 -16.29
N MET A 417 -20.00 -13.10 -15.69
CA MET A 417 -20.80 -11.98 -15.21
C MET A 417 -21.54 -11.26 -16.34
N ARG A 418 -20.92 -11.16 -17.53
CA ARG A 418 -21.54 -10.55 -18.72
C ARG A 418 -22.73 -11.38 -19.19
N LYS A 419 -22.55 -12.69 -19.36
CA LYS A 419 -23.63 -13.62 -19.73
C LYS A 419 -24.78 -13.61 -18.71
N ALA A 420 -24.46 -13.57 -17.41
CA ALA A 420 -25.49 -13.55 -16.38
C ALA A 420 -26.28 -12.23 -16.34
N SER A 421 -25.67 -11.13 -16.80
CA SER A 421 -26.32 -9.80 -16.83
C SER A 421 -27.46 -9.72 -17.84
N ASP A 422 -27.47 -10.55 -18.87
CA ASP A 422 -28.58 -10.67 -19.83
C ASP A 422 -29.89 -11.13 -19.14
N GLY A 423 -29.76 -11.88 -18.03
CA GLY A 423 -30.88 -12.33 -17.19
C GLY A 423 -31.34 -11.33 -16.14
N GLY A 424 -30.79 -10.10 -16.13
CA GLY A 424 -31.13 -9.06 -15.17
C GLY A 424 -30.33 -9.10 -13.85
N LYS A 425 -30.70 -8.21 -12.92
CA LYS A 425 -29.93 -7.96 -11.68
C LYS A 425 -29.83 -9.19 -10.77
N ASP A 426 -30.92 -9.92 -10.61
CA ASP A 426 -30.95 -11.09 -9.72
C ASP A 426 -30.12 -12.25 -10.27
N SER A 427 -30.14 -12.44 -11.60
CA SER A 427 -29.27 -13.39 -12.30
C SER A 427 -27.80 -13.04 -12.14
N ALA A 428 -27.42 -11.77 -12.32
CA ALA A 428 -26.05 -11.31 -12.13
C ALA A 428 -25.56 -11.49 -10.68
N LEU A 429 -26.41 -11.18 -9.68
CA LEU A 429 -26.10 -11.40 -8.27
C LEU A 429 -25.92 -12.90 -7.96
N ALA A 430 -26.84 -13.74 -8.43
CA ALA A 430 -26.79 -15.18 -8.22
C ALA A 430 -25.50 -15.80 -8.81
N GLU A 431 -25.10 -15.37 -10.01
CA GLU A 431 -23.85 -15.84 -10.62
C GLU A 431 -22.62 -15.34 -9.85
N GLY A 432 -22.60 -14.09 -9.39
CA GLY A 432 -21.49 -13.56 -8.60
C GLY A 432 -21.34 -14.24 -7.23
N VAL A 433 -22.45 -14.60 -6.57
CA VAL A 433 -22.44 -15.45 -5.37
C VAL A 433 -21.95 -16.85 -5.70
N LYS A 434 -22.41 -17.43 -6.80
CA LYS A 434 -21.98 -18.76 -7.26
C LYS A 434 -20.47 -18.82 -7.50
N ILE A 435 -19.90 -17.80 -8.15
CA ILE A 435 -18.44 -17.69 -8.35
C ILE A 435 -17.70 -17.65 -7.01
N ALA A 436 -18.18 -16.87 -6.04
CA ALA A 436 -17.57 -16.81 -4.71
C ALA A 436 -17.69 -18.15 -3.95
N ARG A 437 -18.82 -18.86 -4.07
CA ARG A 437 -19.02 -20.20 -3.48
C ARG A 437 -18.10 -21.24 -4.09
N GLU A 438 -17.94 -21.22 -5.41
CA GLU A 438 -16.97 -22.08 -6.11
C GLU A 438 -15.56 -21.83 -5.60
N MET A 439 -15.16 -20.55 -5.47
CA MET A 439 -13.86 -20.19 -4.89
C MET A 439 -13.72 -20.67 -3.44
N PHE A 440 -14.74 -20.48 -2.60
CA PHE A 440 -14.75 -20.98 -1.22
C PHE A 440 -14.57 -22.50 -1.17
N ALA A 441 -15.30 -23.25 -2.00
CA ALA A 441 -15.25 -24.70 -2.03
C ALA A 441 -13.88 -25.24 -2.44
N LEU A 442 -13.20 -24.55 -3.37
CA LEU A 442 -11.85 -24.89 -3.84
C LEU A 442 -10.80 -24.56 -2.77
N VAL A 443 -10.84 -23.35 -2.22
CA VAL A 443 -9.75 -22.81 -1.39
C VAL A 443 -9.76 -23.33 0.05
N LYS A 444 -10.94 -23.65 0.62
CA LYS A 444 -11.08 -23.98 2.06
C LYS A 444 -10.28 -25.19 2.55
N ARG A 445 -9.68 -25.98 1.66
CA ARG A 445 -8.83 -27.14 2.00
C ARG A 445 -7.36 -26.75 2.15
N ASP A 446 -6.93 -25.69 1.48
CA ASP A 446 -5.51 -25.30 1.39
C ASP A 446 -5.17 -24.14 2.32
N VAL A 447 -6.18 -23.46 2.86
CA VAL A 447 -6.03 -22.31 3.77
C VAL A 447 -6.65 -22.59 5.13
N GLN A 448 -6.26 -21.80 6.14
CA GLN A 448 -6.72 -21.95 7.52
C GLN A 448 -7.87 -21.00 7.84
N GLY A 449 -8.23 -20.11 6.92
CA GLY A 449 -9.42 -19.29 7.08
C GLY A 449 -9.94 -18.70 5.79
N ILE A 450 -11.18 -18.22 5.85
CA ILE A 450 -11.84 -17.49 4.77
C ILE A 450 -12.40 -16.19 5.32
N GLN A 451 -12.03 -15.08 4.71
CA GLN A 451 -12.64 -13.78 4.94
C GLN A 451 -13.53 -13.44 3.74
N VAL A 452 -14.82 -13.20 3.98
CA VAL A 452 -15.76 -12.78 2.94
C VAL A 452 -16.08 -11.29 3.07
N SER A 453 -15.90 -10.52 2.01
CA SER A 453 -16.35 -9.12 1.97
C SER A 453 -17.87 -9.04 1.85
N ALA A 454 -18.50 -8.10 2.56
CA ALA A 454 -19.93 -7.79 2.43
C ALA A 454 -20.14 -6.52 1.58
N PRO A 455 -20.14 -6.60 0.24
CA PRO A 455 -20.25 -5.42 -0.61
C PRO A 455 -21.53 -4.63 -0.34
N PHE A 456 -21.35 -3.31 -0.20
CA PHE A 456 -22.40 -2.37 0.21
C PHE A 456 -23.14 -2.74 1.51
N GLY A 457 -22.52 -3.53 2.40
CA GLY A 457 -23.10 -3.93 3.68
C GLY A 457 -24.15 -5.05 3.57
N LYS A 458 -24.24 -5.76 2.44
CA LYS A 458 -25.15 -6.88 2.26
C LYS A 458 -24.58 -8.16 2.88
N VAL A 459 -24.75 -8.32 4.18
CA VAL A 459 -24.23 -9.48 4.93
C VAL A 459 -24.89 -10.79 4.53
N GLU A 460 -26.15 -10.74 4.10
CA GLU A 460 -26.88 -11.88 3.56
C GLU A 460 -26.18 -12.47 2.33
N VAL A 461 -25.62 -11.63 1.46
CA VAL A 461 -24.84 -12.06 0.28
C VAL A 461 -23.54 -12.74 0.72
N ALA A 462 -22.87 -12.22 1.75
CA ALA A 462 -21.67 -12.84 2.30
C ALA A 462 -21.98 -14.21 2.94
N LEU A 463 -23.13 -14.35 3.62
CA LEU A 463 -23.56 -15.60 4.23
C LEU A 463 -23.89 -16.70 3.20
N GLU A 464 -24.41 -16.34 2.02
CA GLU A 464 -24.62 -17.30 0.94
C GLU A 464 -23.31 -17.93 0.45
N VAL A 465 -22.16 -17.27 0.64
CA VAL A 465 -20.84 -17.82 0.24
C VAL A 465 -20.46 -19.05 1.07
N PHE A 466 -20.91 -19.13 2.33
CA PHE A 466 -20.58 -20.23 3.24
C PHE A 466 -21.50 -21.45 3.11
N LYS A 467 -22.60 -21.34 2.35
CA LYS A 467 -23.52 -22.44 2.05
C LYS A 467 -23.00 -23.29 0.90
#